data_AF-A0A3D1HCX4-F1
#
_entry.id   AF-A0A3D1HCX4-F1
#
_cell.length_a   1.000
_cell.length_b   1.000
_cell.length_c   1.000
_cell.angle_alpha   90.00
_cell.angle_beta   90.00
_cell.angle_gamma   90.00
#
_symmetry.space_group_name_H-M   'P 1'
#
loop_
_entity.id
_entity.type
_entity.pdbx_description
1 polymer ?
#
loop_
_entity_poly.entity_id
_entity_poly.type
_entity_poly.pdbx_seq_one_letter_code
_entity_poly.pdbx_strand_id
1 'polypeptide(L)'
;MIEEILSKKDCADCRVCCGFVESDKWEIPLIFAENKEKIEKKLGVSLEKRGEEYVFPMKFDGEKIVFCPAASENGCTLGELKPLDCAFWPFRVNSLGNFRVITVSPVCESVSSLPLKTLCGFIRKNGFAEKLFAAAKQHPDIIKPYLSGYPILAVEE
;
A
#
# COMPACT_ATOMS: atom_id res chain seq x y z
N MET A 1 -8.10 7.48 -2.50
CA MET A 1 -6.98 8.36 -2.89
C MET A 1 -6.54 8.20 -4.35
N ILE A 2 -6.61 7.01 -4.98
CA ILE A 2 -6.28 6.84 -6.42
C ILE A 2 -7.50 6.62 -7.34
N GLU A 3 -8.68 7.10 -6.93
CA GLU A 3 -9.96 6.81 -7.59
C GLU A 3 -10.07 7.34 -9.02
N GLU A 4 -9.20 8.28 -9.42
CA GLU A 4 -9.09 8.76 -10.80
C GLU A 4 -8.60 7.70 -11.79
N ILE A 5 -7.87 6.69 -11.31
CA ILE A 5 -7.25 5.65 -12.16
C ILE A 5 -7.61 4.22 -11.75
N LEU A 6 -8.23 4.03 -10.59
CA LEU A 6 -8.71 2.72 -10.11
C LEU A 6 -10.08 2.87 -9.46
N SER A 7 -11.10 2.24 -10.02
CA SER A 7 -12.44 2.31 -9.44
C SER A 7 -12.52 1.49 -8.14
N LYS A 8 -13.41 1.90 -7.24
CA LYS A 8 -13.67 1.14 -5.99
C LYS A 8 -14.16 -0.28 -6.29
N LYS A 9 -14.95 -0.44 -7.37
CA LYS A 9 -15.51 -1.72 -7.78
C LYS A 9 -14.40 -2.66 -8.24
N ASP A 10 -13.52 -2.22 -9.14
CA ASP A 10 -12.43 -3.07 -9.65
C ASP A 10 -11.50 -3.52 -8.51
N CYS A 11 -11.21 -2.61 -7.57
CA CYS A 11 -10.45 -2.91 -6.38
C CYS A 11 -11.15 -3.95 -5.47
N ALA A 12 -12.45 -3.77 -5.23
CA ALA A 12 -13.26 -4.67 -4.40
C ALA A 12 -13.45 -6.07 -5.02
N ASP A 13 -13.52 -6.15 -6.34
CA ASP A 13 -13.60 -7.43 -7.06
C ASP A 13 -12.24 -8.16 -7.05
N CYS A 14 -11.15 -7.42 -7.27
CA CYS A 14 -9.80 -7.98 -7.42
C CYS A 14 -9.22 -8.53 -6.11
N ARG A 15 -9.21 -7.72 -5.03
CA ARG A 15 -8.69 -8.07 -3.68
C ARG A 15 -7.27 -8.64 -3.61
N VAL A 16 -6.49 -8.62 -4.68
CA VAL A 16 -5.16 -9.25 -4.73
C VAL A 16 -4.21 -8.70 -3.65
N CYS A 17 -4.19 -7.38 -3.42
CA CYS A 17 -3.35 -6.76 -2.40
C CYS A 17 -3.90 -6.86 -0.97
N CYS A 18 -5.09 -7.44 -0.80
CA CYS A 18 -5.71 -7.69 0.49
C CYS A 18 -5.52 -9.13 0.95
N GLY A 19 -5.07 -10.03 0.08
CA GLY A 19 -4.79 -11.43 0.38
C GLY A 19 -3.30 -11.64 0.56
N PHE A 20 -2.92 -12.40 1.58
CA PHE A 20 -1.53 -12.66 1.92
C PHE A 20 -1.34 -14.16 2.19
N VAL A 21 -0.22 -14.72 1.77
CA VAL A 21 0.27 -16.02 2.27
C VAL A 21 1.40 -15.80 3.27
N GLU A 22 1.89 -16.88 3.90
CA GLU A 22 2.94 -16.77 4.92
C GLU A 22 4.21 -16.09 4.42
N SER A 23 4.61 -16.34 3.17
CA SER A 23 5.78 -15.68 2.55
C SER A 23 5.60 -14.17 2.35
N ASP A 24 4.36 -13.68 2.39
CA ASP A 24 4.00 -12.27 2.12
C ASP A 24 3.76 -11.49 3.43
N LYS A 25 4.03 -12.08 4.59
CA LYS A 25 3.88 -11.42 5.90
C LYS A 25 4.55 -10.04 5.95
N TRP A 26 5.69 -9.89 5.28
CA TRP A 26 6.42 -8.63 5.21
C TRP A 26 5.74 -7.56 4.33
N GLU A 27 4.80 -7.96 3.46
CA GLU A 27 3.99 -7.09 2.61
C GLU A 27 2.72 -6.56 3.30
N ILE A 28 2.34 -7.12 4.46
CA ILE A 28 1.21 -6.61 5.25
C ILE A 28 1.42 -5.11 5.52
N PRO A 29 0.42 -4.24 5.26
CA PRO A 29 0.56 -2.80 5.38
C PRO A 29 0.91 -2.39 6.82
N LEU A 30 1.81 -1.41 6.95
CA LEU A 30 2.15 -0.83 8.25
C LEU A 30 1.07 0.14 8.73
N ILE A 31 0.65 -0.02 9.97
CA ILE A 31 -0.31 0.84 10.66
C ILE A 31 0.46 1.71 11.63
N PHE A 32 0.45 3.02 11.38
CA PHE A 32 1.15 3.97 12.23
C PHE A 32 0.51 4.10 13.60
N ALA A 33 1.34 4.30 14.63
CA ALA A 33 0.91 4.39 16.03
C ALA A 33 -0.28 5.34 16.24
N GLU A 34 -0.30 6.49 15.56
CA GLU A 34 -1.38 7.49 15.61
C GLU A 34 -2.76 7.00 15.14
N ASN A 35 -2.80 5.92 14.36
CA ASN A 35 -4.02 5.33 13.81
C ASN A 35 -4.42 4.01 14.48
N LYS A 36 -3.55 3.44 15.33
CA LYS A 36 -3.75 2.15 16.00
C LYS A 36 -5.11 2.05 16.69
N GLU A 37 -5.36 2.91 17.68
CA GLU A 37 -6.56 2.82 18.52
C GLU A 37 -7.86 2.96 17.70
N LYS A 38 -7.84 3.84 16.69
CA LYS A 38 -8.98 4.06 15.80
C LYS A 38 -9.28 2.82 14.96
N ILE A 39 -8.24 2.16 14.44
CA ILE A 39 -8.36 0.95 13.63
C ILE A 39 -8.78 -0.25 14.49
N GLU A 40 -8.17 -0.45 15.65
CA GLU A 40 -8.53 -1.51 16.61
C GLU A 40 -10.00 -1.41 17.01
N LYS A 41 -10.44 -0.21 17.41
CA LYS A 41 -11.85 0.04 17.77
C LYS A 41 -12.80 -0.22 16.62
N LYS A 42 -12.43 0.17 15.40
CA LYS A 42 -13.29 0.04 14.22
C LYS A 42 -13.44 -1.41 13.77
N LEU A 43 -12.37 -2.19 13.84
CA LEU A 43 -12.36 -3.59 13.38
C LEU A 43 -12.63 -4.60 14.50
N GLY A 44 -12.56 -4.20 15.76
CA GLY A 44 -12.67 -5.12 16.90
C GLY A 44 -11.49 -6.08 17.00
N VAL A 45 -10.30 -5.65 16.59
CA VAL A 45 -9.07 -6.47 16.62
C VAL A 45 -8.01 -5.79 17.49
N SER A 46 -7.04 -6.56 17.97
CA SER A 46 -5.82 -6.01 18.58
C SER A 46 -4.68 -6.14 17.58
N LEU A 47 -4.07 -5.03 17.20
CA LEU A 47 -2.98 -5.01 16.23
C LEU A 47 -1.68 -5.50 16.87
N GLU A 48 -0.86 -6.20 16.08
CA GLU A 48 0.42 -6.75 16.54
C GLU A 48 1.54 -5.74 16.27
N LYS A 49 2.47 -5.59 17.22
CA LYS A 49 3.61 -4.68 17.07
C LYS A 49 4.64 -5.31 16.11
N ARG A 50 5.14 -4.52 15.15
CA ARG A 50 6.22 -4.89 14.22
C ARG A 50 7.18 -3.71 14.07
N GLY A 51 8.35 -3.82 14.70
CA GLY A 51 9.25 -2.67 14.83
C GLY A 51 8.61 -1.61 15.73
N GLU A 52 8.59 -0.36 15.29
CA GLU A 52 7.91 0.73 16.01
C GLU A 52 6.43 0.90 15.64
N GLU A 53 5.98 0.22 14.59
CA GLU A 53 4.62 0.32 14.04
C GLU A 53 3.81 -0.96 14.28
N TYR A 54 2.62 -1.05 13.67
CA TYR A 54 1.67 -2.13 13.91
C TYR A 54 1.21 -2.81 12.62
N VAL A 55 0.69 -4.03 12.75
CA VAL A 55 0.10 -4.80 11.65
C VAL A 55 -1.18 -5.52 12.10
N PHE A 56 -1.97 -5.97 11.12
CA PHE A 56 -3.13 -6.80 11.40
C PHE A 56 -2.72 -8.17 11.99
N PRO A 57 -3.46 -8.70 12.97
CA PRO A 57 -3.21 -10.01 13.58
C PRO A 57 -3.65 -11.14 12.63
N MET A 58 -2.85 -11.42 11.61
CA MET A 58 -3.17 -12.39 10.57
C MET A 58 -2.58 -13.77 10.91
N LYS A 59 -3.43 -14.79 10.98
CA LYS A 59 -3.02 -16.18 11.26
C LYS A 59 -2.84 -16.94 9.96
N PHE A 60 -1.59 -17.27 9.66
CA PHE A 60 -1.20 -17.98 8.44
C PHE A 60 -1.16 -19.50 8.65
N ASP A 61 -1.42 -20.23 7.57
CA ASP A 61 -1.39 -21.69 7.51
C ASP A 61 -0.80 -22.12 6.15
N GLY A 62 0.53 -21.99 6.04
CA GLY A 62 1.29 -22.23 4.82
C GLY A 62 0.86 -21.32 3.67
N GLU A 63 0.48 -21.95 2.54
CA GLU A 63 0.11 -21.29 1.28
C GLU A 63 -1.36 -20.85 1.21
N LYS A 64 -2.14 -21.01 2.30
CA LYS A 64 -3.52 -20.54 2.30
C LYS A 64 -3.55 -19.03 2.31
N ILE A 65 -4.31 -18.46 1.36
CA ILE A 65 -4.55 -17.02 1.31
C ILE A 65 -5.37 -16.61 2.53
N VAL A 66 -4.81 -15.71 3.33
CA VAL A 66 -5.47 -15.06 4.45
C VAL A 66 -5.79 -13.64 4.05
N PHE A 67 -7.06 -13.25 4.16
CA PHE A 67 -7.48 -11.89 3.83
C PHE A 67 -7.31 -10.93 5.00
N CYS A 68 -6.91 -9.71 4.68
CA CYS A 68 -6.85 -8.58 5.60
C CYS A 68 -8.19 -8.40 6.34
N PRO A 69 -8.21 -8.17 7.66
CA PRO A 69 -9.44 -7.96 8.43
C PRO A 69 -10.30 -6.77 7.95
N ALA A 70 -9.70 -5.81 7.23
CA ALA A 70 -10.41 -4.68 6.65
C ALA A 70 -11.00 -4.97 5.25
N ALA A 71 -10.70 -6.12 4.65
CA ALA A 71 -11.19 -6.48 3.32
C ALA A 71 -12.61 -7.06 3.41
N SER A 72 -13.52 -6.54 2.59
CA SER A 72 -14.89 -7.06 2.44
C SER A 72 -15.23 -7.22 0.96
N GLU A 73 -16.38 -7.83 0.66
CA GLU A 73 -16.91 -7.94 -0.70
C GLU A 73 -17.21 -6.58 -1.34
N ASN A 74 -17.44 -5.54 -0.52
CA ASN A 74 -17.66 -4.16 -0.98
C ASN A 74 -16.38 -3.31 -0.94
N GLY A 75 -15.21 -3.95 -0.83
CA GLY A 75 -13.92 -3.29 -0.72
C GLY A 75 -13.51 -3.04 0.74
N CYS A 76 -12.55 -2.15 0.92
CA CYS A 76 -11.94 -1.92 2.22
C CYS A 76 -12.84 -1.10 3.16
N THR A 77 -13.09 -1.62 4.36
CA THR A 77 -13.97 -1.02 5.37
C THR A 77 -13.36 0.16 6.12
N LEU A 78 -12.04 0.36 6.05
CA LEU A 78 -11.34 1.40 6.81
C LEU A 78 -11.62 2.82 6.31
N GLY A 79 -11.98 3.02 5.04
CA GLY A 79 -12.21 4.36 4.48
C GLY A 79 -10.94 5.22 4.55
N GLU A 80 -11.04 6.39 5.18
CA GLU A 80 -9.90 7.30 5.37
C GLU A 80 -8.86 6.79 6.38
N LEU A 81 -9.18 5.77 7.19
CA LEU A 81 -8.24 5.12 8.10
C LEU A 81 -7.37 4.05 7.41
N LYS A 82 -7.40 3.97 6.07
CA LYS A 82 -6.55 3.05 5.34
C LYS A 82 -5.08 3.32 5.68
N PRO A 83 -4.28 2.28 5.92
CA PRO A 83 -2.83 2.42 5.96
C PRO A 83 -2.32 3.11 4.70
N LEU A 84 -1.22 3.86 4.85
CA LEU A 84 -0.60 4.60 3.77
C LEU A 84 -0.30 3.70 2.56
N ASP A 85 0.30 2.53 2.81
CA ASP A 85 0.58 1.49 1.81
C ASP A 85 -0.67 1.10 1.00
N CYS A 86 -1.81 0.95 1.67
CA CYS A 86 -3.08 0.58 1.01
C CYS A 86 -3.70 1.74 0.25
N ALA A 87 -3.56 2.96 0.75
CA ALA A 87 -4.22 4.13 0.18
C ALA A 87 -3.53 4.61 -1.09
N PHE A 88 -2.23 4.36 -1.21
CA PHE A 88 -1.42 4.68 -2.38
C PHE A 88 -1.11 3.47 -3.27
N TRP A 89 -1.47 2.25 -2.86
CA TRP A 89 -1.35 1.05 -3.69
C TRP A 89 -1.91 1.29 -5.10
N PRO A 90 -1.19 0.92 -6.18
CA PRO A 90 0.05 0.15 -6.23
C PRO A 90 1.35 0.97 -6.28
N PHE A 91 1.32 2.25 -5.92
CA PHE A 91 2.52 3.08 -5.88
C PHE A 91 3.30 2.87 -4.59
N ARG A 92 4.63 2.83 -4.69
CA ARG A 92 5.53 2.62 -3.55
C ARG A 92 6.71 3.57 -3.63
N VAL A 93 7.22 3.98 -2.47
CA VAL A 93 8.56 4.58 -2.37
C VAL A 93 9.57 3.46 -2.23
N ASN A 94 10.57 3.46 -3.11
CA ASN A 94 11.65 2.51 -3.09
C ASN A 94 13.01 3.18 -2.92
N SER A 95 13.93 2.50 -2.24
CA SER A 95 15.34 2.87 -2.23
C SER A 95 16.06 2.30 -3.47
N LEU A 96 16.75 3.17 -4.19
CA LEU A 96 17.57 2.83 -5.35
C LEU A 96 18.94 3.51 -5.22
N GLY A 97 19.90 2.80 -4.64
CA GLY A 97 21.19 3.40 -4.26
C GLY A 97 20.97 4.54 -3.28
N ASN A 98 21.44 5.75 -3.64
CA ASN A 98 21.27 6.95 -2.83
C ASN A 98 19.96 7.71 -3.11
N PHE A 99 19.13 7.20 -4.02
CA PHE A 99 17.89 7.85 -4.43
C PHE A 99 16.68 7.18 -3.77
N ARG A 100 15.64 7.98 -3.53
CA ARG A 100 14.28 7.46 -3.34
C ARG A 100 13.52 7.64 -4.64
N VAL A 101 12.79 6.61 -5.04
CA VAL A 101 12.01 6.62 -6.28
C VAL A 101 10.59 6.19 -6.00
N ILE A 102 9.63 6.70 -6.75
CA ILE A 102 8.26 6.17 -6.75
C ILE A 102 8.13 5.19 -7.91
N THR A 103 7.74 3.96 -7.60
CA THR A 103 7.45 2.92 -8.59
C THR A 103 5.98 2.54 -8.59
N VAL A 104 5.57 1.81 -9.63
CA VAL A 104 4.27 1.13 -9.70
C VAL A 104 4.47 -0.38 -9.67
N SER A 105 3.79 -1.06 -8.76
CA SER A 105 3.81 -2.53 -8.71
C SER A 105 2.99 -3.12 -9.86
N PRO A 106 3.52 -4.15 -10.57
CA PRO A 106 2.80 -4.85 -11.63
C PRO A 106 1.68 -5.76 -11.11
N VAL A 107 1.59 -5.97 -9.79
CA VAL A 107 0.57 -6.85 -9.17
C VAL A 107 -0.84 -6.30 -9.36
N CYS A 108 -1.00 -4.96 -9.40
CA CYS A 108 -2.29 -4.35 -9.69
C CYS A 108 -2.40 -4.07 -11.18
N GLU A 109 -2.79 -5.09 -11.95
CA GLU A 109 -2.87 -5.03 -13.40
C GLU A 109 -3.74 -3.87 -13.91
N SER A 110 -4.87 -3.57 -13.24
CA SER A 110 -5.77 -2.47 -13.60
C SER A 110 -5.08 -1.11 -13.65
N VAL A 111 -4.03 -0.91 -12.84
CA VAL A 111 -3.26 0.34 -12.82
C VAL A 111 -1.96 0.19 -13.61
N SER A 112 -1.22 -0.91 -13.46
CA SER A 112 0.08 -1.08 -14.11
C SER A 112 -0.01 -1.26 -15.62
N SER A 113 -1.17 -1.66 -16.15
CA SER A 113 -1.44 -1.73 -17.59
C SER A 113 -1.76 -0.37 -18.22
N LEU A 114 -2.00 0.67 -17.43
CA LEU A 114 -2.25 2.01 -17.95
C LEU A 114 -1.00 2.55 -18.66
N PRO A 115 -1.17 3.39 -19.71
CA PRO A 115 -0.03 3.99 -20.39
C PRO A 115 0.89 4.73 -19.40
N LEU A 116 2.20 4.56 -19.54
CA LEU A 116 3.21 5.22 -18.70
C LEU A 116 3.00 6.73 -18.60
N LYS A 117 2.60 7.38 -19.71
CA LYS A 117 2.26 8.81 -19.74
C LYS A 117 1.12 9.17 -18.77
N THR A 118 0.11 8.31 -18.66
CA THR A 118 -1.02 8.48 -17.72
C THR A 118 -0.53 8.35 -16.28
N LEU A 119 0.28 7.33 -15.98
CA LEU A 119 0.82 7.10 -14.65
C LEU A 119 1.74 8.24 -14.20
N CYS A 120 2.69 8.65 -15.03
CA CYS A 120 3.57 9.78 -14.76
C CYS A 120 2.77 11.10 -14.59
N GLY A 121 1.70 11.28 -15.38
CA GLY A 121 0.80 12.43 -15.23
C GLY A 121 0.06 12.43 -13.90
N PHE A 122 -0.46 11.27 -13.48
CA PHE A 122 -1.16 11.11 -12.21
C PHE A 122 -0.23 11.38 -11.02
N ILE A 123 0.98 10.81 -11.01
CA ILE A 123 1.93 10.96 -9.90
C ILE A 123 2.38 12.42 -9.69
N ARG A 124 2.42 13.24 -10.75
CA ARG A 124 2.77 14.66 -10.68
C ARG A 124 1.60 15.56 -10.31
N LYS A 125 0.37 15.04 -10.30
CA LYS A 125 -0.84 15.83 -10.07
C LYS A 125 -1.02 16.09 -8.57
N ASN A 126 -1.46 17.30 -8.21
CA ASN A 126 -1.92 17.66 -6.86
C ASN A 126 -0.94 17.34 -5.71
N GLY A 127 0.37 17.37 -6.00
CA GLY A 127 1.42 17.10 -5.02
C GLY A 127 1.47 15.63 -4.57
N PHE A 128 1.00 14.68 -5.38
CA PHE A 128 0.90 13.28 -4.98
C PHE A 128 2.28 12.68 -4.66
N ALA A 129 3.26 12.86 -5.54
CA ALA A 129 4.63 12.39 -5.34
C ALA A 129 5.25 12.96 -4.06
N GLU A 130 5.10 14.27 -3.85
CA GLU A 130 5.62 15.02 -2.72
C GLU A 130 5.02 14.54 -1.41
N LYS A 131 3.72 14.27 -1.38
CA LYS A 131 3.04 13.69 -0.21
C LYS A 131 3.56 12.29 0.10
N LEU A 132 3.75 11.46 -0.91
CA LEU A 132 4.22 10.09 -0.74
C LEU A 132 5.68 10.06 -0.24
N PHE A 133 6.55 10.92 -0.78
CA PHE A 133 7.91 11.10 -0.29
C PHE A 133 7.97 11.68 1.13
N ALA A 134 7.14 12.69 1.44
CA ALA A 134 7.06 13.25 2.78
C ALA A 134 6.63 12.21 3.82
N ALA A 135 5.63 11.39 3.49
CA ALA A 135 5.20 10.29 4.35
C ALA A 135 6.30 9.24 4.55
N ALA A 136 7.09 8.94 3.51
CA ALA A 136 8.26 8.06 3.63
C ALA A 136 9.41 8.66 4.44
N LYS A 137 9.53 10.00 4.54
CA LYS A 137 10.46 10.65 5.48
C LYS A 137 9.99 10.51 6.93
N GLN A 138 8.69 10.63 7.16
CA GLN A 138 8.09 10.51 8.50
C GLN A 138 8.07 9.06 9.00
N HIS A 139 7.83 8.10 8.11
CA HIS A 139 7.78 6.67 8.42
C HIS A 139 8.71 5.88 7.49
N PRO A 140 10.02 5.83 7.76
CA PRO A 140 11.00 5.20 6.88
C PRO A 140 10.77 3.71 6.61
N ASP A 141 10.06 3.01 7.50
CA ASP A 141 9.76 1.57 7.39
C ASP A 141 8.88 1.21 6.19
N ILE A 142 8.21 2.19 5.56
CA ILE A 142 7.47 1.98 4.31
C ILE A 142 8.37 1.89 3.07
N ILE A 143 9.63 2.33 3.18
CA ILE A 143 10.58 2.36 2.06
C ILE A 143 11.08 0.93 1.83
N LYS A 144 10.79 0.41 0.65
CA LYS A 144 11.20 -0.95 0.25
C LYS A 144 12.38 -0.89 -0.72
N PRO A 145 13.27 -1.90 -0.77
CA PRO A 145 14.29 -1.93 -1.83
C PRO A 145 13.63 -1.90 -3.21
N TYR A 146 14.26 -1.21 -4.17
CA TYR A 146 13.81 -1.23 -5.56
C TYR A 146 13.86 -2.66 -6.11
N LEU A 147 12.79 -3.04 -6.82
CA LEU A 147 12.70 -4.33 -7.51
C LEU A 147 12.89 -4.12 -9.01
N SER A 148 13.84 -4.84 -9.60
CA SER A 148 14.16 -4.74 -11.02
C SER A 148 12.92 -5.00 -11.88
N GLY A 149 12.70 -4.16 -12.89
CA GLY A 149 11.57 -4.24 -13.80
C GLY A 149 10.35 -3.41 -13.37
N TYR A 150 10.34 -2.85 -12.17
CA TYR A 150 9.27 -1.94 -11.75
C TYR A 150 9.49 -0.57 -12.42
N PRO A 151 8.50 -0.02 -13.14
CA PRO A 151 8.65 1.30 -13.76
C PRO A 151 8.84 2.39 -12.70
N ILE A 152 9.85 3.25 -12.90
CA ILE A 152 10.10 4.43 -12.08
C ILE A 152 9.27 5.60 -12.63
N LEU A 153 8.42 6.19 -11.79
CA LEU A 153 7.49 7.26 -12.17
C LEU A 153 7.93 8.64 -11.66
N ALA A 154 8.65 8.68 -10.54
CA ALA A 154 9.26 9.89 -10.00
C ALA A 154 10.54 9.54 -9.23
N VAL A 155 11.44 10.52 -9.10
CA VAL A 155 12.67 10.45 -8.30
C VAL A 155 12.61 11.59 -7.30
N GLU A 156 13.01 11.33 -6.06
CA GLU A 156 13.15 12.36 -5.04
C GLU A 156 14.39 13.20 -5.36
N GLU A 157 14.19 14.50 -5.60
CA GLU A 157 15.25 15.49 -5.82
C GLU A 157 15.97 15.87 -4.52
#